data_AF-A0A150IHV0-F1
#
_entry.id   AF-A0A150IHV0-F1
#
_cell.length_a   1.000
_cell.length_b   1.000
_cell.length_c   1.000
_cell.angle_alpha   90.00
_cell.angle_beta   90.00
_cell.angle_gamma   90.00
#
_symmetry.space_group_name_H-M   'P 1'
#
loop_
_entity.id
_entity.type
_entity.pdbx_description
1 polymer ?
#
loop_
_entity_poly.entity_id
_entity_poly.type
_entity_poly.pdbx_seq_one_letter_code
_entity_poly.pdbx_strand_id
1 'polypeptide(L)'
;MIQNLMLISPAFFGSRNLPILAKIPPFNFLLNGYINNLLKRENFAKLLEKVYLRKPEDYEIDSYLKPLLIKDTFKNVLYMLDVVEDVDFNPPAILSKIDMPILLIWGKKDSIVPLKNSYKFIKSIKDKKLIEIDDCGHNAMETHTDIVFESIMNFINFN
;
A
#
# COMPACT_ATOMS: atom_id res chain seq x y z
N MET A 1 -13.62 20.00 11.54
CA MET A 1 -12.22 19.94 11.98
C MET A 1 -11.83 18.47 12.06
N ILE A 2 -10.70 18.05 11.50
CA ILE A 2 -10.25 16.64 11.56
C ILE A 2 -9.66 16.40 12.95
N GLN A 3 -10.10 15.34 13.63
CA GLN A 3 -9.71 15.07 15.03
C GLN A 3 -8.72 13.91 15.15
N ASN A 4 -8.74 12.96 14.21
CA ASN A 4 -7.96 11.72 14.27
C ASN A 4 -7.46 11.35 12.87
N LEU A 5 -6.28 10.75 12.76
CA LEU A 5 -5.76 10.17 11.53
C LEU A 5 -5.49 8.68 11.70
N MET A 6 -5.96 7.87 10.75
CA MET A 6 -5.77 6.42 10.74
C MET A 6 -5.08 6.01 9.44
N LEU A 7 -4.00 5.25 9.56
CA LEU A 7 -3.18 4.80 8.44
C LEU A 7 -2.98 3.29 8.53
N ILE A 8 -3.42 2.55 7.52
CA ILE A 8 -3.30 1.09 7.45
C ILE A 8 -2.30 0.77 6.34
N SER A 9 -1.19 0.12 6.70
CA SER A 9 -0.07 -0.20 5.81
C SER A 9 0.41 0.96 4.90
N PRO A 10 0.60 2.19 5.43
CA PRO A 10 0.93 3.35 4.61
C PRO A 10 2.34 3.25 3.98
N ALA A 11 2.51 3.71 2.74
CA ALA A 11 3.83 3.90 2.16
C ALA A 11 4.38 5.29 2.50
N PHE A 12 5.39 5.37 3.37
CA PHE A 12 6.09 6.62 3.70
C PHE A 12 7.33 6.88 2.83
N PHE A 13 7.50 6.16 1.74
CA PHE A 13 8.66 6.30 0.86
C PHE A 13 8.24 6.04 -0.58
N GLY A 14 8.71 6.87 -1.51
CA GLY A 14 8.74 6.54 -2.93
C GLY A 14 9.96 5.66 -3.21
N SER A 15 9.81 4.56 -3.94
CA SER A 15 10.95 3.82 -4.45
C SER A 15 11.21 4.21 -5.89
N ARG A 16 12.34 4.87 -6.13
CA ARG A 16 13.10 5.01 -7.41
C ARG A 16 12.29 5.02 -8.71
N ASN A 17 12.27 6.22 -9.31
CA ASN A 17 12.13 6.55 -10.72
C ASN A 17 11.88 5.33 -11.62
N LEU A 18 10.65 5.17 -12.10
CA LEU A 18 10.46 4.56 -13.42
C LEU A 18 11.44 5.26 -14.37
N PRO A 19 12.44 4.54 -14.92
CA PRO A 19 13.47 5.20 -15.69
C PRO A 19 12.80 5.86 -16.89
N ILE A 20 13.19 7.09 -17.23
CA ILE A 20 12.74 7.85 -18.42
C ILE A 20 12.71 6.98 -19.69
N LEU A 21 13.51 5.91 -19.73
CA LEU A 21 13.49 4.82 -20.71
C LEU A 21 12.12 4.14 -20.94
N ALA A 22 11.19 4.11 -19.98
CA ALA A 22 9.85 3.55 -20.17
C ALA A 22 9.05 4.26 -21.28
N LYS A 23 9.42 5.49 -21.63
CA LYS A 23 8.85 6.29 -22.73
C LYS A 23 9.55 6.03 -24.08
N ILE A 24 10.62 5.23 -24.13
CA ILE A 24 11.37 4.89 -25.35
C ILE A 24 10.72 3.64 -26.02
N PRO A 25 10.43 3.66 -27.35
CA PRO A 25 9.60 2.65 -28.01
C PRO A 25 9.93 1.17 -27.75
N PRO A 26 11.20 0.69 -27.80
CA PRO A 26 11.55 -0.68 -27.45
C PRO A 26 11.21 -1.06 -25.99
N PHE A 27 11.31 -0.13 -25.05
CA PHE A 27 11.03 -0.38 -23.64
C PHE A 27 9.53 -0.35 -23.34
N ASN A 28 8.75 0.46 -24.05
CA ASN A 28 7.28 0.45 -23.94
C ASN A 28 6.71 -0.91 -24.39
N PHE A 29 7.27 -1.53 -25.43
CA PHE A 29 6.86 -2.87 -25.86
C PHE A 29 7.12 -3.94 -24.78
N LEU A 30 8.31 -3.95 -24.18
CA LEU A 30 8.66 -4.87 -23.09
C LEU A 30 7.79 -4.64 -21.85
N LEU A 31 7.52 -3.38 -21.51
CA LEU A 31 6.64 -3.00 -20.41
C LEU A 31 5.21 -3.50 -20.63
N ASN A 32 4.65 -3.33 -21.83
CA ASN A 32 3.33 -3.86 -22.17
C ASN A 32 3.27 -5.39 -22.07
N GLY A 33 4.33 -6.10 -22.48
CA GLY A 33 4.46 -7.54 -22.30
C GLY A 33 4.44 -7.96 -20.83
N TYR A 34 5.18 -7.24 -19.98
CA TYR A 34 5.20 -7.47 -18.53
C TYR A 34 3.84 -7.19 -17.88
N ILE A 35 3.20 -6.07 -18.23
CA ILE A 35 1.85 -5.70 -17.76
C ILE A 35 0.85 -6.79 -18.11
N ASN A 36 0.80 -7.19 -19.37
CA ASN A 36 -0.13 -8.24 -19.83
C ASN A 36 0.12 -9.55 -19.11
N ASN A 37 1.37 -9.88 -18.79
CA ASN A 37 1.69 -11.06 -18.01
C ASN A 37 1.24 -10.94 -16.55
N LEU A 38 1.44 -9.78 -15.90
CA LEU A 38 0.98 -9.53 -14.53
C LEU A 38 -0.55 -9.60 -14.42
N LEU A 39 -1.27 -9.07 -15.42
CA LEU A 39 -2.73 -9.07 -15.48
C LEU A 39 -3.33 -10.44 -15.86
N LYS A 40 -2.51 -11.46 -16.14
CA LYS A 40 -3.03 -12.83 -16.18
C LYS A 40 -3.48 -13.22 -14.78
N ARG A 41 -4.67 -13.81 -14.70
CA ARG A 41 -5.31 -14.23 -13.45
C ARG A 41 -4.38 -15.03 -12.53
N GLU A 42 -3.61 -15.97 -13.07
CA GLU A 42 -2.66 -16.80 -12.30
C GLU A 42 -1.51 -15.99 -11.67
N ASN A 43 -1.02 -14.95 -12.35
CA ASN A 43 0.08 -14.12 -11.87
C ASN A 43 -0.44 -13.07 -10.90
N PHE A 44 -1.64 -12.55 -11.16
CA PHE A 44 -2.34 -11.68 -10.24
C PHE A 44 -2.70 -12.41 -8.93
N ALA A 45 -3.13 -13.67 -9.00
CA ALA A 45 -3.38 -14.51 -7.83
C ALA A 45 -2.12 -14.69 -6.97
N LYS A 46 -0.94 -14.93 -7.60
CA LYS A 46 0.34 -15.00 -6.87
C LYS A 46 0.71 -13.68 -6.20
N LEU A 47 0.40 -12.54 -6.83
CA LEU A 47 0.58 -11.23 -6.22
C LEU A 47 -0.32 -11.07 -4.99
N LEU A 48 -1.60 -11.38 -5.10
CA LEU A 48 -2.54 -11.33 -3.96
C LEU A 48 -2.15 -12.31 -2.86
N GLU A 49 -1.69 -13.51 -3.19
CA GLU A 49 -1.20 -14.48 -2.21
C GLU A 49 -0.04 -13.91 -1.38
N LYS A 50 0.89 -13.18 -2.02
CA LYS A 50 1.97 -12.48 -1.32
C LYS A 50 1.45 -11.34 -0.42
N VAL A 51 0.40 -10.65 -0.84
CA VAL A 51 -0.23 -9.55 -0.10
C VAL A 51 -1.02 -10.07 1.12
N TYR A 52 -1.69 -11.21 0.99
CA TYR A 52 -2.54 -11.81 2.02
C TYR A 52 -1.82 -12.83 2.91
N LEU A 53 -0.70 -13.39 2.46
CA LEU A 53 0.00 -14.54 3.09
C LEU A 53 -0.87 -15.80 3.20
N ARG A 54 -1.89 -15.89 2.36
CA ARG A 54 -2.72 -17.07 2.14
C ARG A 54 -3.16 -17.11 0.69
N LYS A 55 -3.58 -18.29 0.24
CA LYS A 55 -4.22 -18.42 -1.06
C LYS A 55 -5.47 -17.52 -1.12
N PRO A 56 -5.57 -16.61 -2.11
CA PRO A 56 -6.76 -15.81 -2.29
C PRO A 56 -7.90 -16.66 -2.87
N GLU A 57 -9.13 -16.30 -2.51
CA GLU A 57 -10.33 -16.88 -3.10
C GLU A 57 -10.57 -16.32 -4.51
N ASP A 58 -11.32 -17.07 -5.32
CA ASP A 58 -11.58 -16.69 -6.71
C ASP A 58 -12.25 -15.32 -6.82
N TYR A 59 -13.20 -15.01 -5.92
CA TYR A 59 -13.87 -13.72 -5.92
C TYR A 59 -12.93 -12.56 -5.54
N GLU A 60 -11.92 -12.79 -4.69
CA GLU A 60 -10.94 -11.77 -4.29
C GLU A 60 -10.05 -11.41 -5.49
N ILE A 61 -9.59 -12.44 -6.22
CA ILE A 61 -8.81 -12.26 -7.45
C ILE A 61 -9.63 -11.50 -8.49
N ASP A 62 -10.86 -11.96 -8.76
CA ASP A 62 -11.67 -11.42 -9.84
C ASP A 62 -12.17 -10.00 -9.54
N SER A 63 -12.45 -9.68 -8.27
CA SER A 63 -12.87 -8.34 -7.84
C SER A 63 -11.79 -7.29 -8.08
N TYR A 64 -10.54 -7.60 -7.78
CA TYR A 64 -9.41 -6.71 -8.04
C TYR A 64 -9.00 -6.68 -9.52
N LEU A 65 -9.06 -7.81 -10.21
CA LEU A 65 -8.59 -7.90 -11.59
C LEU A 65 -9.56 -7.22 -12.57
N LYS A 66 -10.87 -7.36 -12.38
CA LYS A 66 -11.90 -6.79 -13.26
C LYS A 66 -11.72 -5.30 -13.58
N PRO A 67 -11.54 -4.38 -12.61
CA PRO A 67 -11.31 -2.97 -12.93
C PRO A 67 -10.00 -2.73 -13.69
N LEU A 68 -8.94 -3.50 -13.40
CA LEU A 68 -7.64 -3.36 -14.06
C LEU A 68 -7.67 -3.77 -15.54
N LEU A 69 -8.62 -4.63 -15.93
CA LEU A 69 -8.85 -5.05 -17.30
C LEU A 69 -9.68 -4.05 -18.13
N ILE A 70 -10.33 -3.08 -17.49
CA ILE A 70 -10.98 -1.98 -18.22
C ILE A 70 -9.89 -1.21 -18.98
N LYS A 71 -10.19 -0.88 -20.24
CA LYS A 71 -9.26 -0.20 -21.14
C LYS A 71 -8.59 0.99 -20.44
N ASP A 72 -7.27 1.07 -20.54
CA ASP A 72 -6.40 2.11 -19.99
C ASP A 72 -6.33 2.19 -18.44
N THR A 73 -7.11 1.41 -17.67
CA THR A 73 -7.06 1.48 -16.19
C THR A 73 -5.69 1.16 -15.63
N PHE A 74 -5.10 0.01 -15.98
CA PHE A 74 -3.79 -0.35 -15.44
C PHE A 74 -2.69 0.65 -15.85
N LYS A 75 -2.77 1.17 -17.07
CA LYS A 75 -1.87 2.23 -17.54
C LYS A 75 -2.01 3.50 -16.69
N ASN A 76 -3.23 3.88 -16.32
CA ASN A 76 -3.48 5.03 -15.44
C ASN A 76 -3.01 4.78 -14.01
N VAL A 77 -3.11 3.55 -13.51
CA VAL A 77 -2.50 3.15 -12.22
C VAL A 77 -0.98 3.33 -12.27
N LEU A 78 -0.33 2.86 -13.34
CA LEU A 78 1.12 3.08 -13.51
C LEU A 78 1.49 4.55 -13.60
N TYR A 79 0.70 5.35 -14.33
CA TYR A 79 0.90 6.79 -14.40
C TYR A 79 0.75 7.47 -13.02
N MET A 80 -0.22 7.04 -12.22
CA MET A 80 -0.38 7.54 -10.84
C MET A 80 0.85 7.23 -9.99
N LEU A 81 1.41 6.01 -10.11
CA LEU A 81 2.63 5.64 -9.40
C LEU A 81 3.84 6.49 -9.85
N ASP A 82 3.99 6.73 -11.16
CA ASP A 82 5.02 7.61 -11.74
C ASP A 82 4.93 9.04 -11.17
N VAL A 83 3.72 9.60 -11.11
CA VAL A 83 3.51 10.97 -10.58
C VAL A 83 3.77 11.06 -9.07
N VAL A 84 3.44 10.02 -8.30
CA VAL A 84 3.70 10.00 -6.84
C VAL A 84 5.21 9.96 -6.55
N GLU A 85 6.03 9.40 -7.44
CA GLU A 85 7.49 9.41 -7.31
C GLU A 85 8.10 10.81 -7.51
N ASP A 86 7.46 11.70 -8.27
CA ASP A 86 7.95 13.05 -8.57
C ASP A 86 7.68 14.08 -7.45
N VAL A 87 6.94 13.70 -6.40
CA VAL A 87 6.69 14.59 -5.26
C VAL A 87 7.92 14.61 -4.35
N ASP A 88 8.50 15.79 -4.08
CA ASP A 88 9.52 15.98 -3.05
C ASP A 88 8.93 15.70 -1.66
N PHE A 89 8.90 14.41 -1.34
CA PHE A 89 8.26 13.88 -0.16
C PHE A 89 9.33 13.75 0.93
N ASN A 90 9.29 14.68 1.89
CA ASN A 90 10.03 14.59 3.15
C ASN A 90 9.07 14.19 4.30
N PRO A 91 8.71 12.90 4.42
CA PRO A 91 7.75 12.43 5.42
C PRO A 91 8.10 12.85 6.84
N PRO A 92 9.36 12.80 7.32
CA PRO A 92 9.71 13.30 8.65
C PRO A 92 9.27 14.75 8.91
N ALA A 93 9.49 15.64 7.94
CA ALA A 93 9.15 17.06 8.06
C ALA A 93 7.63 17.31 8.04
N ILE A 94 6.86 16.47 7.34
CA ILE A 94 5.40 16.56 7.29
C ILE A 94 4.80 15.94 8.55
N LEU A 95 5.20 14.72 8.89
CA LEU A 95 4.68 13.95 10.03
C LEU A 95 4.97 14.64 11.37
N SER A 96 6.07 15.38 11.50
CA SER A 96 6.37 16.14 12.72
C SER A 96 5.52 17.39 12.93
N LYS A 97 4.81 17.85 11.89
CA LYS A 97 3.85 18.96 11.96
C LYS A 97 2.43 18.51 12.29
N ILE A 98 2.20 17.20 12.37
CA ILE A 98 0.91 16.63 12.70
C ILE A 98 0.77 16.59 14.23
N ASP A 99 -0.23 17.31 14.74
CA ASP A 99 -0.51 17.43 16.17
C ASP A 99 -1.72 16.60 16.64
N MET A 100 -2.46 15.95 15.73
CA MET A 100 -3.54 15.04 16.10
C MET A 100 -3.03 13.60 16.37
N PRO A 101 -3.75 12.81 17.17
CA PRO A 101 -3.44 11.39 17.36
C PRO A 101 -3.44 10.63 16.02
N ILE A 102 -2.44 9.77 15.83
CA ILE A 102 -2.34 8.89 14.65
C ILE A 102 -2.39 7.41 15.06
N LEU A 103 -3.35 6.66 14.52
CA LEU A 103 -3.33 5.19 14.55
C LEU A 103 -2.60 4.65 13.31
N LEU A 104 -1.64 3.77 13.53
CA LEU A 104 -0.91 3.03 12.52
C LEU A 104 -1.21 1.54 12.71
N ILE A 105 -1.62 0.85 11.64
CA ILE A 105 -1.81 -0.60 11.65
C ILE A 105 -0.93 -1.21 10.57
N TRP A 106 -0.18 -2.26 10.90
CA TRP A 106 0.76 -2.91 9.99
C TRP A 106 0.84 -4.42 10.19
N GLY A 107 0.99 -5.15 9.09
CA GLY A 107 1.43 -6.54 9.14
C GLY A 107 2.95 -6.67 9.29
N LYS A 108 3.43 -7.47 10.24
CA LYS A 108 4.88 -7.66 10.46
C LYS A 108 5.56 -8.42 9.32
N LYS A 109 4.79 -9.16 8.53
CA LYS A 109 5.24 -9.91 7.36
C LYS A 109 4.92 -9.18 6.05
N ASP A 110 4.57 -7.88 6.11
CA ASP A 110 4.39 -7.05 4.92
C ASP A 110 5.68 -6.99 4.10
N SER A 111 5.60 -7.53 2.89
CA SER A 111 6.70 -7.58 1.92
C SER A 111 6.54 -6.57 0.77
N ILE A 112 5.44 -5.81 0.75
CA ILE A 112 5.16 -4.75 -0.21
C ILE A 112 5.69 -3.42 0.35
N VAL A 113 5.35 -3.11 1.61
CA VAL A 113 5.82 -1.93 2.32
C VAL A 113 6.34 -2.34 3.70
N PRO A 114 7.58 -2.86 3.80
CA PRO A 114 8.07 -3.44 5.05
C PRO A 114 8.10 -2.45 6.20
N LEU A 115 7.47 -2.79 7.33
CA LEU A 115 7.41 -1.96 8.54
C LEU A 115 8.80 -1.48 9.00
N LYS A 116 9.83 -2.32 8.85
CA LYS A 116 11.22 -1.97 9.19
C LYS A 116 11.71 -0.69 8.50
N ASN A 117 11.27 -0.44 7.26
CA ASN A 117 11.65 0.74 6.49
C ASN A 117 10.90 1.99 6.97
N SER A 118 9.76 1.79 7.63
CA SER A 118 8.84 2.82 8.08
C SER A 118 9.15 3.34 9.50
N TYR A 119 9.82 2.55 10.34
CA TYR A 119 10.13 2.98 11.72
C TYR A 119 10.84 4.34 11.81
N LYS A 120 11.72 4.68 10.86
CA LYS A 120 12.41 5.98 10.84
C LYS A 120 11.43 7.16 10.67
N PHE A 121 10.33 6.96 9.95
CA PHE A 121 9.29 7.98 9.72
C PHE A 121 8.30 8.01 10.88
N ILE A 122 7.94 6.84 11.41
CA ILE A 122 7.04 6.70 12.56
C ILE A 122 7.61 7.42 13.80
N LYS A 123 8.94 7.43 13.96
CA LYS A 123 9.62 8.19 15.02
C LYS A 123 9.32 9.70 14.99
N SER A 124 9.06 10.28 13.83
CA SER A 124 8.76 11.72 13.69
C SER A 124 7.33 12.10 14.08
N ILE A 125 6.42 11.12 14.24
CA ILE A 125 5.05 11.36 14.68
C ILE A 125 5.03 11.55 16.20
N LYS A 126 4.44 12.65 16.67
CA LYS A 126 4.37 13.02 18.09
C LYS A 126 3.46 12.10 18.89
N ASP A 127 2.19 12.04 18.50
CA ASP A 127 1.17 11.21 19.13
C ASP A 127 0.76 10.07 18.20
N LYS A 128 1.10 8.83 18.59
CA LYS A 128 0.85 7.65 17.77
C LYS A 128 0.55 6.41 18.59
N LYS A 129 -0.32 5.58 18.02
CA LYS A 129 -0.52 4.19 18.41
C LYS A 129 -0.14 3.31 17.22
N LEU A 130 0.81 2.40 17.41
CA LEU A 130 1.22 1.43 16.38
C LEU A 130 0.71 0.03 16.77
N ILE A 131 -0.09 -0.57 15.89
CA ILE A 131 -0.56 -1.95 15.98
C ILE A 131 0.21 -2.78 14.96
N GLU A 132 0.98 -3.74 15.45
CA GLU A 132 1.74 -4.68 14.63
C GLU A 132 1.07 -6.07 14.70
N ILE A 133 0.74 -6.66 13.55
CA ILE A 133 0.04 -7.94 13.44
C ILE A 133 1.02 -9.01 12.93
N ASP A 134 1.31 -10.03 13.75
CA ASP A 134 2.37 -11.02 13.52
C ASP A 134 2.20 -11.83 12.21
N ASP A 135 1.01 -12.36 11.96
CA ASP A 135 0.71 -13.22 10.81
C ASP A 135 0.05 -12.48 9.65
N CYS A 136 0.32 -11.19 9.52
CA CYS A 136 -0.30 -10.33 8.51
C CYS A 136 0.69 -9.83 7.47
N GLY A 137 0.26 -9.85 6.21
CA GLY A 137 0.91 -9.21 5.07
C GLY A 137 0.53 -7.74 4.94
N HIS A 138 0.38 -7.27 3.71
CA HIS A 138 0.13 -5.85 3.43
C HIS A 138 -1.34 -5.43 3.64
N ASN A 139 -2.31 -6.28 3.27
CA ASN A 139 -3.74 -5.93 3.36
C ASN A 139 -4.39 -6.43 4.67
N ALA A 140 -4.00 -5.81 5.79
CA ALA A 140 -4.57 -6.13 7.11
C ALA A 140 -6.10 -5.94 7.15
N MET A 141 -6.62 -4.92 6.46
CA MET A 141 -8.05 -4.58 6.44
C MET A 141 -8.95 -5.62 5.76
N GLU A 142 -8.38 -6.56 5.01
CA GLU A 142 -9.12 -7.65 4.36
C GLU A 142 -8.83 -9.02 4.98
N THR A 143 -7.65 -9.18 5.59
CA THR A 143 -7.20 -10.47 6.14
C THR A 143 -7.37 -10.59 7.64
N HIS A 144 -7.40 -9.47 8.36
CA HIS A 144 -7.45 -9.39 9.83
C HIS A 144 -8.50 -8.35 10.25
N THR A 145 -9.70 -8.43 9.66
CA THR A 145 -10.79 -7.47 9.82
C THR A 145 -11.13 -7.17 11.27
N ASP A 146 -11.17 -8.21 12.11
CA ASP A 146 -11.54 -8.07 13.53
C ASP A 146 -10.50 -7.24 14.29
N ILE A 147 -9.21 -7.53 14.08
CA ILE A 147 -8.11 -6.77 14.70
C ILE A 147 -8.13 -5.31 14.23
N VAL A 148 -8.33 -5.09 12.94
CA VAL A 148 -8.41 -3.73 12.37
C VAL A 148 -9.60 -2.98 12.93
N PHE A 149 -10.78 -3.62 12.95
CA PHE A 149 -12.01 -3.04 13.48
C PHE A 149 -11.87 -2.67 14.96
N GLU A 150 -11.44 -3.61 15.80
CA GLU A 150 -11.22 -3.37 17.22
C GLU A 150 -10.18 -2.28 17.46
N SER A 151 -9.09 -2.25 16.68
CA SER A 151 -8.07 -1.21 16.78
C SER A 151 -8.64 0.17 16.47
N ILE A 152 -9.49 0.29 15.45
CA ILE A 152 -10.17 1.53 15.09
C ILE A 152 -11.17 1.92 16.18
N MET A 153 -12.03 1.00 16.62
CA MET A 153 -13.05 1.28 17.65
C MET A 153 -12.42 1.72 18.97
N ASN A 154 -11.35 1.04 19.40
CA ASN A 154 -10.59 1.42 20.59
C ASN A 154 -9.86 2.75 20.41
N PHE A 155 -9.50 3.14 19.19
CA PHE A 155 -8.84 4.42 18.96
C PHE A 155 -9.82 5.59 18.96
N ILE A 156 -11.01 5.41 18.37
CA ILE A 156 -12.02 6.48 18.31
C ILE A 156 -12.77 6.67 19.63
N ASN A 157 -12.92 5.64 20.47
CA ASN A 157 -13.68 5.70 21.72
C ASN A 157 -12.87 6.14 22.96
N PHE A 158 -11.53 6.19 22.87
CA PHE A 158 -10.65 6.64 23.95
C PHE A 158 -10.35 8.14 23.90
N ASN A 159 -10.83 8.85 22.88
CA ASN A 159 -10.71 10.30 22.67
C ASN A 159 -12.07 10.99 22.85
#